data_AF-A0A6S7LS39-F1
#
_entry.id   AF-A0A6S7LS39-F1
#
_cell.length_a   1.000
_cell.length_b   1.000
_cell.length_c   1.000
_cell.angle_alpha   90.00
_cell.angle_beta   90.00
_cell.angle_gamma   90.00
#
_symmetry.space_group_name_H-M   'P 1'
#
loop_
_entity.id
_entity.type
_entity.pdbx_description
1 polymer ?
#
loop_
_entity_poly.entity_id
_entity_poly.type
_entity_poly.pdbx_seq_one_letter_code
_entity_poly.pdbx_strand_id
1 'polypeptide(L)'
;MLEDKNIYTHITDKRRNPTSKTELELQDRLLRLKDTGHLTENQYKSLRPSDSYPAAFYGLPKIHKIPLIEKVDHFTVDTNVKIPMRPINSCIGSPNYQVSKHLASVLKHLYEGDHAVRNSKDFVDFVMTQTVEPDEQIVSFDVTSLFTSIPVDLALKIVKEELENTEIWKEHTKLTIEQIYSLLAFVLKNSFFVFNGKHYHQISGCAMGSP
;
A
#
# COMPACT_ATOMS: atom_id res chain seq x y z
N MET A 1 17.64 -1.97 -5.56
CA MET A 1 16.26 -1.66 -5.10
C MET A 1 16.31 -0.80 -3.85
N LEU A 2 16.89 -1.25 -2.74
CA LEU A 2 17.06 -0.43 -1.53
C LEU A 2 18.16 0.65 -1.62
N GLU A 3 18.83 0.77 -2.77
CA GLU A 3 19.88 1.75 -3.02
C GLU A 3 19.33 3.12 -3.43
N ASP A 4 18.04 3.18 -3.84
CA ASP A 4 17.39 4.42 -4.21
C ASP A 4 17.10 5.25 -2.95
N LYS A 5 17.95 6.24 -2.71
CA LYS A 5 17.88 7.15 -1.56
C LYS A 5 16.71 8.11 -1.62
N ASN A 6 16.03 8.25 -2.77
CA ASN A 6 14.82 9.06 -2.88
C ASN A 6 13.59 8.29 -2.38
N ILE A 7 13.65 6.96 -2.33
CA ILE A 7 12.56 6.09 -1.87
C ILE A 7 12.84 5.56 -0.47
N TYR A 8 14.07 5.10 -0.20
CA TYR A 8 14.43 4.41 1.03
C TYR A 8 15.61 5.09 1.74
N THR A 9 15.46 5.31 3.04
CA THR A 9 16.54 5.78 3.90
C THR A 9 16.91 4.70 4.90
N HIS A 10 18.20 4.38 5.01
CA HIS A 10 18.70 3.46 6.02
C HIS A 10 18.69 4.12 7.41
N ILE A 11 18.11 3.44 8.39
CA ILE A 11 18.08 3.90 9.78
C ILE A 11 19.39 3.44 10.44
N THR A 12 20.35 4.36 10.53
CA THR A 12 21.74 4.06 10.95
C THR A 12 21.92 3.91 12.46
N ASP A 13 21.04 4.49 13.26
CA ASP A 13 21.08 4.35 14.72
C ASP A 13 20.36 3.06 15.11
N LYS A 14 21.13 2.03 15.49
CA LYS A 14 20.60 0.71 15.89
C LYS A 14 19.64 0.77 17.10
N ARG A 15 19.67 1.86 17.89
CA ARG A 15 18.72 2.10 18.99
C ARG A 15 17.39 2.67 18.51
N ARG A 16 17.33 3.19 17.27
CA ARG A 16 16.12 3.72 16.63
C ARG A 16 15.38 2.64 15.86
N ASN A 17 15.03 1.54 16.52
CA ASN A 17 13.90 0.76 16.01
C ASN A 17 12.66 1.66 16.17
N PRO A 18 12.03 2.13 15.07
CA PRO A 18 10.89 3.04 15.17
C PRO A 18 9.63 2.34 15.71
N THR A 19 9.61 1.00 15.74
CA THR A 19 8.42 0.19 16.07
C THR A 19 7.78 0.61 17.39
N SER A 20 8.53 0.61 18.49
CA SER A 20 7.97 0.95 19.81
C SER A 20 7.49 2.39 19.88
N LYS A 21 8.21 3.33 19.26
CA LYS A 21 7.80 4.74 19.21
C LYS A 21 6.50 4.91 18.41
N THR A 22 6.44 4.34 17.21
CA THR A 22 5.24 4.37 16.35
C THR A 22 4.05 3.68 17.02
N GLU A 23 4.28 2.55 17.70
CA GLU A 23 3.25 1.86 18.48
C GLU A 23 2.67 2.77 19.56
N LEU A 24 3.52 3.39 20.39
CA LEU A 24 3.08 4.29 21.47
C LEU A 24 2.33 5.52 20.94
N GLU A 25 2.84 6.15 19.88
CA GLU A 25 2.16 7.29 19.24
C GLU A 25 0.81 6.91 18.66
N LEU A 26 0.69 5.72 18.06
CA LEU A 26 -0.57 5.24 17.52
C LEU A 26 -1.56 4.87 18.64
N GLN A 27 -1.08 4.24 19.71
CA GLN A 27 -1.90 3.93 20.88
C GLN A 27 -2.49 5.20 21.52
N ASP A 28 -1.70 6.25 21.69
CA ASP A 28 -2.17 7.54 22.22
C ASP A 28 -3.26 8.17 21.32
N ARG A 29 -3.06 8.16 19.99
CA ARG A 29 -4.07 8.64 19.03
C ARG A 29 -5.38 7.85 19.13
N LEU A 30 -5.29 6.52 19.13
CA LEU A 30 -6.46 5.64 19.21
C LEU A 30 -7.18 5.78 20.56
N LEU A 31 -6.44 5.97 21.66
CA LEU A 31 -7.02 6.19 22.97
C LEU A 31 -7.82 7.49 23.00
N ARG A 32 -7.28 8.59 22.47
CA ARG A 32 -8.04 9.86 22.35
C ARG A 32 -9.30 9.72 21.51
N LEU A 33 -9.25 8.97 20.42
CA LEU A 33 -10.42 8.71 19.57
C LEU A 33 -11.48 7.89 20.30
N LYS A 34 -11.07 6.93 21.13
CA LYS A 34 -11.97 6.19 22.01
C LYS A 34 -12.60 7.11 23.07
N ASP A 35 -11.79 7.88 23.78
CA ASP A 35 -12.24 8.74 24.89
C ASP A 35 -13.18 9.85 24.41
N THR A 36 -13.03 10.30 23.16
CA THR A 36 -13.92 11.27 22.51
C THR A 36 -15.12 10.63 21.80
N GLY A 37 -15.32 9.30 21.90
CA GLY A 37 -16.49 8.60 21.37
C GLY A 37 -16.46 8.28 19.87
N HIS A 38 -15.35 8.53 19.19
CA HIS A 38 -15.16 8.24 17.76
C HIS A 38 -14.78 6.78 17.50
N LEU A 39 -14.35 6.04 18.53
CA LEU A 39 -14.16 4.59 18.48
C LEU A 39 -14.95 3.92 19.62
N THR A 40 -15.58 2.80 19.31
CA THR A 40 -16.10 1.88 20.34
C THR A 40 -14.96 1.12 21.02
N GLU A 41 -15.22 0.54 22.20
CA GLU A 41 -14.24 -0.33 22.88
C GLU A 41 -13.74 -1.48 22.00
N ASN A 42 -14.64 -2.09 21.21
CA ASN A 42 -14.27 -3.20 20.33
C ASN A 42 -13.40 -2.72 19.17
N GLN A 43 -13.72 -1.56 18.57
CA GLN A 43 -12.87 -0.97 17.53
C GLN A 43 -11.51 -0.60 18.10
N TYR A 44 -11.46 0.07 19.26
CA TYR A 44 -10.20 0.40 19.92
C TYR A 44 -9.34 -0.85 20.16
N LYS A 45 -9.91 -1.92 20.75
CA LYS A 45 -9.18 -3.17 21.00
C LYS A 45 -8.67 -3.84 19.71
N SER A 46 -9.45 -3.78 18.63
CA SER A 46 -9.07 -4.35 17.33
C SER A 46 -7.97 -3.54 16.62
N LEU A 47 -8.03 -2.21 16.74
CA LEU A 47 -7.11 -1.28 16.09
C LEU A 47 -5.80 -1.08 16.85
N ARG A 48 -5.85 -1.18 18.19
CA ARG A 48 -4.72 -0.88 19.06
C ARG A 48 -3.60 -1.89 18.83
N PRO A 49 -2.42 -1.46 18.36
CA PRO A 49 -1.27 -2.36 18.26
C PRO A 49 -0.76 -2.76 19.65
N SER A 50 -0.19 -3.96 19.75
CA SER A 50 0.49 -4.49 20.95
C SER A 50 1.56 -5.46 20.50
N ASP A 51 2.72 -5.43 21.16
CA ASP A 51 3.85 -6.32 20.89
C ASP A 51 4.25 -6.34 19.40
N SER A 52 4.23 -5.16 18.77
CA SER A 52 4.48 -5.06 17.34
C SER A 52 5.94 -5.32 16.99
N TYR A 53 6.17 -5.79 15.76
CA TYR A 53 7.49 -5.92 15.16
C TYR A 53 7.57 -5.14 13.85
N PRO A 54 8.76 -4.72 13.40
CA PRO A 54 8.89 -4.01 12.14
C PRO A 54 8.46 -4.92 10.97
N ALA A 55 7.91 -4.30 9.93
CA ALA A 55 7.50 -5.03 8.74
C ALA A 55 8.72 -5.74 8.07
N ALA A 56 8.48 -6.88 7.45
CA ALA A 56 9.53 -7.65 6.79
C ALA A 56 9.60 -7.34 5.30
N PHE A 57 10.78 -7.00 4.79
CA PHE A 57 10.96 -6.73 3.37
C PHE A 57 11.61 -7.92 2.66
N TYR A 58 11.03 -8.34 1.56
CA TYR A 58 11.59 -9.40 0.71
C TYR A 58 11.22 -9.17 -0.76
N GLY A 59 11.85 -9.93 -1.66
CA GLY A 59 11.59 -9.87 -3.09
C GLY A 59 10.88 -11.13 -3.58
N LEU A 60 9.88 -10.98 -4.44
CA LEU A 60 9.31 -12.08 -5.21
C LEU A 60 9.86 -12.06 -6.65
N PRO A 61 10.36 -13.19 -7.19
CA PRO A 61 10.90 -13.24 -8.55
C PRO A 61 9.81 -13.05 -9.61
N LYS A 62 10.04 -12.15 -10.57
CA LYS A 62 9.16 -11.96 -11.73
C LYS A 62 9.62 -12.83 -12.90
N ILE A 63 9.42 -14.15 -12.78
CA ILE A 63 9.91 -15.14 -13.77
C ILE A 63 9.37 -14.90 -15.20
N HIS A 64 8.18 -14.32 -15.33
CA HIS A 64 7.54 -13.98 -16.62
C HIS A 64 8.17 -12.77 -17.33
N LYS A 65 9.14 -12.07 -16.71
CA LYS A 65 9.87 -10.95 -17.31
C LYS A 65 11.25 -11.37 -17.85
N ILE A 66 11.57 -12.65 -17.78
CA ILE A 66 12.84 -13.20 -18.28
C ILE A 66 12.59 -13.81 -19.66
N PRO A 67 13.43 -13.53 -20.66
CA PRO A 67 13.36 -14.23 -21.95
C PRO A 67 13.69 -15.71 -21.78
N LEU A 68 12.88 -16.57 -22.39
CA LEU A 68 13.16 -18.01 -22.48
C LEU A 68 14.02 -18.29 -23.70
N ILE A 69 14.99 -19.18 -23.54
CA ILE A 69 15.81 -19.73 -24.62
C ILE A 69 15.22 -21.08 -25.00
N GLU A 70 14.81 -21.24 -26.25
CA GLU A 70 14.36 -22.51 -26.80
C GLU A 70 15.57 -23.42 -27.09
N LYS A 71 15.50 -24.66 -26.63
CA LYS A 71 16.38 -25.77 -27.01
C LYS A 71 15.54 -26.83 -27.72
N VAL A 72 16.22 -27.78 -28.35
CA VAL A 72 15.59 -28.84 -29.16
C VAL A 72 14.53 -29.63 -28.39
N ASP A 73 14.69 -29.76 -27.07
CA ASP A 73 13.88 -30.62 -26.20
C ASP A 73 13.26 -29.91 -24.98
N HIS A 74 13.61 -28.64 -24.70
CA HIS A 74 13.07 -27.87 -23.58
C HIS A 74 13.28 -26.36 -23.73
N PHE A 75 12.58 -25.56 -22.92
CA PHE A 75 12.92 -24.15 -22.70
C PHE A 75 13.84 -24.00 -21.49
N THR A 76 14.80 -23.10 -21.58
CA THR A 76 15.72 -22.75 -20.49
C THR A 76 15.81 -21.24 -20.31
N VAL A 77 16.47 -20.79 -19.24
CA VAL A 77 16.76 -19.37 -18.99
C VAL A 77 18.26 -19.15 -19.04
N ASP A 78 18.70 -18.00 -19.55
CA ASP A 78 20.09 -17.60 -19.40
C ASP A 78 20.39 -17.36 -17.91
N THR A 79 21.30 -18.16 -17.36
CA THR A 79 21.69 -18.09 -15.95
C THR A 79 22.47 -16.81 -15.62
N ASN A 80 22.94 -16.07 -16.63
CA ASN A 80 23.58 -14.77 -16.46
C ASN A 80 22.55 -13.62 -16.37
N VAL A 81 21.29 -13.86 -16.72
CA VAL A 81 20.25 -12.83 -16.66
C VAL A 81 19.75 -12.69 -15.22
N LYS A 82 19.86 -11.47 -14.70
CA LYS A 82 19.33 -11.14 -13.38
C LYS A 82 17.80 -11.14 -13.40
N ILE A 83 17.20 -11.99 -12.57
CA ILE A 83 15.75 -12.04 -12.41
C ILE A 83 15.25 -10.75 -11.76
N PRO A 84 14.32 -10.00 -12.39
CA PRO A 84 13.70 -8.85 -11.76
C PRO A 84 12.92 -9.27 -10.51
N MET A 85 13.08 -8.53 -9.41
CA MET A 85 12.37 -8.79 -8.16
C MET A 85 11.22 -7.80 -7.99
N ARG A 86 10.10 -8.25 -7.42
CA ARG A 86 9.01 -7.42 -6.92
C ARG A 86 9.24 -7.19 -5.42
N PRO A 87 9.44 -5.95 -4.94
CA PRO A 87 9.52 -5.69 -3.51
C PRO A 87 8.20 -6.02 -2.84
N ILE A 88 8.23 -6.69 -1.71
CA ILE A 88 7.09 -6.87 -0.83
C ILE A 88 7.49 -6.43 0.57
N ASN A 89 6.67 -5.58 1.15
CA ASN A 89 6.71 -5.22 2.55
C ASN A 89 5.57 -5.95 3.27
N SER A 90 5.90 -6.99 4.03
CA SER A 90 4.91 -7.71 4.84
C SER A 90 4.68 -6.96 6.14
N CYS A 91 3.57 -6.22 6.17
CA CYS A 91 3.18 -5.41 7.31
C CYS A 91 2.44 -6.19 8.41
N ILE A 92 2.25 -7.50 8.27
CA ILE A 92 1.56 -8.32 9.29
C ILE A 92 2.31 -8.15 10.62
N GLY A 93 1.57 -7.87 11.70
CA GLY A 93 2.13 -7.64 13.03
C GLY A 93 2.91 -6.33 13.21
N SER A 94 2.97 -5.47 12.18
CA SER A 94 3.50 -4.11 12.33
C SER A 94 2.48 -3.19 13.01
N PRO A 95 2.93 -2.09 13.67
CA PRO A 95 2.03 -1.22 14.44
C PRO A 95 0.86 -0.67 13.63
N ASN A 96 1.08 -0.40 12.34
CA ASN A 96 0.10 0.25 11.49
C ASN A 96 -0.93 -0.73 10.89
N TYR A 97 -0.67 -2.04 10.91
CA TYR A 97 -1.40 -3.04 10.10
C TYR A 97 -2.92 -2.98 10.25
N GLN A 98 -3.43 -3.00 11.48
CA GLN A 98 -4.88 -3.02 11.72
C GLN A 98 -5.53 -1.68 11.37
N VAL A 99 -4.84 -0.57 11.60
CA VAL A 99 -5.32 0.76 11.22
C VAL A 99 -5.33 0.93 9.71
N SER A 100 -4.29 0.48 9.00
CA SER A 100 -4.27 0.45 7.53
C SER A 100 -5.46 -0.33 6.97
N LYS A 101 -5.69 -1.53 7.50
CA LYS A 101 -6.83 -2.38 7.08
C LYS A 101 -8.18 -1.72 7.36
N HIS A 102 -8.33 -1.05 8.50
CA HIS A 102 -9.55 -0.33 8.81
C HIS A 102 -9.77 0.88 7.89
N LEU A 103 -8.74 1.69 7.66
CA LEU A 103 -8.82 2.81 6.72
C LEU A 103 -9.14 2.35 5.30
N ALA A 104 -8.52 1.26 4.83
CA ALA A 104 -8.85 0.66 3.54
C ALA A 104 -10.33 0.26 3.46
N SER A 105 -10.91 -0.27 4.54
CA SER A 105 -12.35 -0.58 4.59
C SER A 105 -13.24 0.65 4.57
N VAL A 106 -12.83 1.74 5.21
CA VAL A 106 -13.57 3.02 5.23
C VAL A 106 -13.52 3.69 3.85
N LEU A 107 -12.37 3.66 3.20
CA LEU A 107 -12.15 4.33 1.91
C LEU A 107 -12.61 3.49 0.70
N LYS A 108 -13.11 2.27 0.94
CA LYS A 108 -13.40 1.29 -0.11
C LYS A 108 -14.30 1.84 -1.21
N HIS A 109 -15.35 2.56 -0.85
CA HIS A 109 -16.32 3.10 -1.82
C HIS A 109 -15.75 4.26 -2.66
N LEU A 110 -14.60 4.84 -2.31
CA LEU A 110 -14.04 5.98 -3.07
C LEU A 110 -13.43 5.55 -4.40
N TYR A 111 -13.05 4.28 -4.53
CA TYR A 111 -12.42 3.75 -5.74
C TYR A 111 -13.28 2.67 -6.43
N GLU A 112 -14.47 2.39 -5.90
CA GLU A 112 -15.48 1.56 -6.56
C GLU A 112 -16.33 2.47 -7.45
N GLY A 113 -16.01 2.51 -8.76
CA GLY A 113 -16.73 3.36 -9.73
C GLY A 113 -16.71 2.79 -11.14
N ASP A 114 -17.30 3.52 -12.08
CA ASP A 114 -17.56 3.05 -13.46
C ASP A 114 -16.28 2.76 -14.27
N HIS A 115 -15.14 3.33 -13.84
CA HIS A 115 -13.83 3.10 -14.46
C HIS A 115 -13.00 2.00 -13.76
N ALA A 116 -13.54 1.36 -12.73
CA ALA A 116 -12.88 0.27 -12.02
C ALA A 116 -13.21 -1.08 -12.66
N VAL A 117 -12.18 -1.81 -13.06
CA VAL A 117 -12.32 -3.20 -13.51
C VAL A 117 -12.39 -4.10 -12.28
N ARG A 118 -13.50 -4.85 -12.13
CA ARG A 118 -13.71 -5.73 -10.98
C ARG A 118 -12.83 -6.97 -11.01
N ASN A 119 -12.68 -7.58 -12.19
CA ASN A 119 -11.88 -8.79 -12.38
C ASN A 119 -11.46 -8.95 -13.87
N SER A 120 -10.61 -9.92 -14.16
CA SER A 120 -10.08 -10.15 -15.51
C SER A 120 -11.14 -10.60 -16.51
N LYS A 121 -12.20 -11.30 -16.07
CA LYS A 121 -13.29 -11.71 -16.94
C LYS A 121 -14.14 -10.52 -17.36
N ASP A 122 -14.52 -9.68 -16.40
CA ASP A 122 -15.32 -8.46 -16.69
C ASP A 122 -14.58 -7.54 -17.69
N PHE A 123 -13.25 -7.47 -17.61
CA PHE A 123 -12.43 -6.75 -18.59
C PHE A 123 -12.49 -7.37 -19.98
N VAL A 124 -12.32 -8.71 -20.08
CA VAL A 124 -12.37 -9.42 -21.36
C VAL A 124 -13.75 -9.26 -22.00
N ASP A 125 -14.81 -9.43 -21.22
CA ASP A 125 -16.19 -9.27 -21.68
C ASP A 125 -16.43 -7.83 -22.18
N PHE A 126 -15.93 -6.81 -21.46
CA PHE A 126 -15.99 -5.40 -21.89
C PHE A 126 -15.26 -5.18 -23.22
N VAL A 127 -13.99 -5.59 -23.32
CA VAL A 127 -13.17 -5.36 -24.52
C VAL A 127 -13.73 -6.07 -25.75
N MET A 128 -14.29 -7.28 -25.60
CA MET A 128 -14.92 -8.02 -26.70
C MET A 128 -16.15 -7.33 -27.29
N THR A 129 -16.78 -6.42 -26.54
CA THR A 129 -17.95 -5.66 -27.03
C THR A 129 -17.58 -4.34 -27.70
N GLN A 130 -16.32 -3.91 -27.62
CA GLN A 130 -15.87 -2.67 -28.24
C GLN A 130 -15.53 -2.91 -29.72
N THR A 131 -15.96 -2.00 -30.60
CA THR A 131 -15.54 -1.96 -32.01
C THR A 131 -14.52 -0.83 -32.17
N VAL A 132 -13.46 -1.08 -32.93
CA VAL A 132 -12.42 -0.10 -33.25
C VAL A 132 -12.60 0.29 -34.70
N GLU A 133 -12.92 1.56 -34.96
CA GLU A 133 -13.09 2.07 -36.31
C GLU A 133 -11.75 2.13 -37.07
N PRO A 134 -11.75 2.20 -38.42
CA PRO A 134 -10.51 2.18 -39.22
C PRO A 134 -9.51 3.32 -38.90
N ASP A 135 -9.98 4.42 -38.32
CA ASP A 135 -9.18 5.57 -37.89
C ASP A 135 -8.89 5.59 -36.38
N GLU A 136 -9.30 4.57 -35.64
CA GLU A 136 -9.07 4.43 -34.21
C GLU A 136 -7.96 3.42 -33.88
N GLN A 137 -7.36 3.57 -32.70
CA GLN A 137 -6.35 2.65 -32.19
C GLN A 137 -6.54 2.41 -30.70
N ILE A 138 -6.37 1.16 -30.28
CA ILE A 138 -6.29 0.79 -28.87
C ILE A 138 -4.84 0.96 -28.40
N VAL A 139 -4.67 1.70 -27.31
CA VAL A 139 -3.36 1.93 -26.69
C VAL A 139 -3.37 1.38 -25.27
N SER A 140 -2.29 0.71 -24.87
CA SER A 140 -2.09 0.20 -23.51
C SER A 140 -0.96 0.97 -22.83
N PHE A 141 -1.20 1.43 -21.61
CA PHE A 141 -0.22 2.10 -20.76
C PHE A 141 0.06 1.26 -19.52
N ASP A 142 1.33 1.11 -19.16
CA ASP A 142 1.78 0.46 -17.93
C ASP A 142 2.55 1.46 -17.07
N VAL A 143 2.15 1.60 -15.81
CA VAL A 143 2.82 2.52 -14.88
C VAL A 143 4.04 1.84 -14.29
N THR A 144 5.21 2.42 -14.54
CA THR A 144 6.45 1.96 -13.91
C THR A 144 6.44 2.29 -12.42
N SER A 145 6.73 1.31 -11.57
CA SER A 145 6.95 1.52 -10.14
C SER A 145 5.79 2.18 -9.38
N LEU A 146 4.54 1.87 -9.78
CA LEU A 146 3.30 2.47 -9.28
C LEU A 146 3.34 2.88 -7.80
N PHE A 147 3.56 1.94 -6.89
CA PHE A 147 3.53 2.19 -5.44
C PHE A 147 4.59 3.20 -4.98
N THR A 148 5.83 3.07 -5.42
CA THR A 148 6.92 3.97 -5.00
C THR A 148 6.86 5.34 -5.67
N SER A 149 6.04 5.49 -6.71
CA SER A 149 5.85 6.74 -7.45
C SER A 149 4.64 7.55 -6.99
N ILE A 150 3.86 7.06 -6.02
CA ILE A 150 2.67 7.78 -5.52
C ILE A 150 3.09 9.05 -4.77
N PRO A 151 2.62 10.25 -5.19
CA PRO A 151 2.82 11.48 -4.43
C PRO A 151 1.90 11.50 -3.21
N VAL A 152 2.40 10.99 -2.08
CA VAL A 152 1.60 10.75 -0.85
C VAL A 152 0.82 12.00 -0.39
N ASP A 153 1.44 13.18 -0.39
CA ASP A 153 0.76 14.39 0.07
C ASP A 153 -0.39 14.82 -0.87
N LEU A 154 -0.23 14.61 -2.19
CA LEU A 154 -1.31 14.83 -3.16
C LEU A 154 -2.43 13.80 -2.97
N ALA A 155 -2.09 12.52 -2.80
CA ALA A 155 -3.07 11.46 -2.56
C ALA A 155 -3.88 11.72 -1.28
N LEU A 156 -3.24 12.17 -0.20
CA LEU A 156 -3.91 12.58 1.03
C LEU A 156 -4.90 13.74 0.81
N LYS A 157 -4.53 14.72 -0.02
CA LYS A 157 -5.41 15.84 -0.38
C LYS A 157 -6.62 15.37 -1.18
N ILE A 158 -6.41 14.52 -2.19
CA ILE A 158 -7.50 13.95 -3.01
C ILE A 158 -8.47 13.17 -2.12
N VAL A 159 -7.97 12.29 -1.25
CA VAL A 159 -8.84 11.53 -0.34
C VAL A 159 -9.68 12.46 0.54
N LYS A 160 -9.11 13.56 1.04
CA LYS A 160 -9.86 14.55 1.82
C LYS A 160 -10.99 15.18 1.01
N GLU A 161 -10.69 15.66 -0.20
CA GLU A 161 -11.67 16.27 -1.11
C GLU A 161 -12.79 15.27 -1.47
N GLU A 162 -12.45 14.02 -1.74
CA GLU A 162 -13.42 12.96 -2.01
C GLU A 162 -14.34 12.67 -0.81
N LEU A 163 -13.80 12.66 0.42
CA LEU A 163 -14.60 12.50 1.64
C LEU A 163 -15.52 13.71 1.91
N GLU A 164 -15.18 14.89 1.40
CA GLU A 164 -16.04 16.09 1.48
C GLU A 164 -17.17 16.04 0.45
N ASN A 165 -16.97 15.35 -0.69
CA ASN A 165 -17.93 15.26 -1.80
C ASN A 165 -19.01 14.16 -1.62
N THR A 166 -18.83 13.23 -0.69
CA THR A 166 -19.80 12.15 -0.42
C THR A 166 -19.92 11.84 1.07
N GLU A 167 -21.07 11.30 1.47
CA GLU A 167 -21.34 10.90 2.85
C GLU A 167 -21.33 9.38 3.08
N ILE A 168 -21.15 8.57 2.03
CA ILE A 168 -21.23 7.09 2.10
C ILE A 168 -20.28 6.52 3.17
N TRP A 169 -19.09 7.11 3.32
CA TRP A 169 -18.09 6.69 4.32
C TRP A 169 -18.60 6.75 5.76
N LYS A 170 -19.58 7.62 6.07
CA LYS A 170 -20.11 7.81 7.42
C LYS A 170 -20.84 6.57 7.94
N GLU A 171 -21.32 5.69 7.05
CA GLU A 171 -21.92 4.42 7.43
C GLU A 171 -20.89 3.42 7.97
N HIS A 172 -19.62 3.59 7.59
CA HIS A 172 -18.54 2.66 7.91
C HIS A 172 -17.68 3.11 9.09
N THR A 173 -17.79 4.37 9.53
CA THR A 173 -17.01 4.90 10.65
C THR A 173 -17.63 6.11 11.33
N LYS A 174 -17.30 6.30 12.60
CA LYS A 174 -17.63 7.51 13.38
C LYS A 174 -16.51 8.56 13.35
N LEU A 175 -15.40 8.27 12.67
CA LEU A 175 -14.27 9.19 12.56
C LEU A 175 -14.68 10.43 11.75
N THR A 176 -14.13 11.59 12.07
CA THR A 176 -14.27 12.77 11.21
C THR A 176 -13.27 12.72 10.05
N ILE A 177 -13.49 13.52 9.01
CA ILE A 177 -12.57 13.66 7.86
C ILE A 177 -11.14 13.97 8.35
N GLU A 178 -10.99 14.88 9.31
CA GLU A 178 -9.68 15.24 9.87
C GLU A 178 -9.01 14.08 10.63
N GLN A 179 -9.80 13.24 11.30
CA GLN A 179 -9.28 12.05 11.99
C GLN A 179 -8.85 10.97 11.00
N ILE A 180 -9.64 10.75 9.93
CA ILE A 180 -9.28 9.84 8.83
C ILE A 180 -7.99 10.33 8.17
N TYR A 181 -7.91 11.61 7.81
CA TYR A 181 -6.72 12.23 7.24
C TYR A 181 -5.51 12.06 8.16
N SER A 182 -5.65 12.36 9.46
CA SER A 182 -4.55 12.23 10.40
C SER A 182 -4.06 10.80 10.56
N LEU A 183 -4.95 9.80 10.59
CA LEU A 183 -4.57 8.39 10.69
C LEU A 183 -3.92 7.91 9.38
N LEU A 184 -4.47 8.28 8.23
CA LEU A 184 -3.93 7.92 6.93
C LEU A 184 -2.54 8.52 6.71
N ALA A 185 -2.35 9.80 7.04
CA ALA A 185 -1.06 10.46 7.00
C ALA A 185 -0.06 9.78 7.95
N PHE A 186 -0.49 9.40 9.16
CA PHE A 186 0.36 8.69 10.11
C PHE A 186 0.83 7.34 9.56
N VAL A 187 -0.08 6.53 9.02
CA VAL A 187 0.23 5.21 8.45
C VAL A 187 1.17 5.33 7.26
N LEU A 188 0.89 6.23 6.32
CA LEU A 188 1.69 6.39 5.10
C LEU A 188 3.09 6.95 5.39
N LYS A 189 3.22 7.85 6.38
CA LYS A 189 4.52 8.47 6.74
C LYS A 189 5.35 7.60 7.69
N ASN A 190 4.75 6.64 8.40
CA ASN A 190 5.45 5.71 9.29
C ASN A 190 5.63 4.33 8.66
N SER A 191 6.08 4.27 7.40
CA SER A 191 6.38 3.03 6.68
C SER A 191 7.84 2.62 6.86
N PHE A 192 8.11 1.69 7.77
CA PHE A 192 9.45 1.16 8.01
C PHE A 192 9.47 -0.37 7.99
N PHE A 193 10.63 -0.93 7.67
CA PHE A 193 10.81 -2.37 7.55
C PHE A 193 12.24 -2.80 7.85
N VAL A 194 12.43 -4.11 8.04
CA VAL A 194 13.73 -4.76 8.21
C VAL A 194 14.07 -5.59 6.98
N PHE A 195 15.31 -5.45 6.51
CA PHE A 195 15.92 -6.30 5.49
C PHE A 195 17.35 -6.65 5.88
N ASN A 196 17.70 -7.93 5.92
CA ASN A 196 19.02 -8.42 6.33
C ASN A 196 19.51 -7.82 7.67
N GLY A 197 18.63 -7.77 8.66
CA GLY A 197 18.92 -7.22 10.00
C GLY A 197 19.12 -5.69 10.04
N LYS A 198 18.91 -4.98 8.93
CA LYS A 198 19.00 -3.52 8.84
C LYS A 198 17.61 -2.91 8.73
N HIS A 199 17.43 -1.76 9.38
CA HIS A 199 16.16 -1.04 9.37
C HIS A 199 16.17 0.04 8.29
N TYR A 200 15.03 0.20 7.61
CA TYR A 200 14.84 1.18 6.56
C TYR A 200 13.51 1.91 6.76
N HIS A 201 13.47 3.16 6.35
CA HIS A 201 12.27 3.97 6.23
C HIS A 201 11.98 4.20 4.75
N GLN A 202 10.77 3.87 4.30
CA GLN A 202 10.27 4.33 3.02
C GLN A 202 9.78 5.77 3.14
N ILE A 203 10.53 6.69 2.53
CA ILE A 203 10.29 8.14 2.61
C ILE A 203 9.46 8.69 1.45
N SER A 204 9.25 7.88 0.40
CA SER A 204 8.46 8.24 -0.77
C SER A 204 7.61 7.07 -1.27
N GLY A 205 6.44 7.39 -1.81
CA GLY A 205 5.44 6.43 -2.24
C GLY A 205 4.84 5.60 -1.11
N CYS A 206 4.13 4.54 -1.49
CA CYS A 206 3.45 3.61 -0.59
C CYS A 206 4.18 2.26 -0.54
N ALA A 207 4.05 1.55 0.58
CA ALA A 207 4.60 0.21 0.71
C ALA A 207 3.76 -0.82 -0.07
N MET A 208 4.42 -1.62 -0.90
CA MET A 208 3.78 -2.72 -1.60
C MET A 208 3.57 -3.89 -0.62
N GLY A 209 2.35 -4.06 -0.09
CA GLY A 209 2.00 -5.11 0.86
C GLY A 209 1.40 -4.63 2.20
N SER A 210 1.27 -3.31 2.39
CA SER A 210 0.33 -2.78 3.40
C SER A 210 -1.11 -3.00 2.89
N PRO A 211 -2.05 -3.41 3.76
CA PRO A 211 -3.49 -3.31 3.47
C PRO A 211 -3.88 -1.86 3.17
#